data_AF-A0A4Y6HS06-F1
#
_entry.id   AF-A0A4Y6HS06-F1
#
_cell.length_a   1.000
_cell.length_b   1.000
_cell.length_c   1.000
_cell.angle_alpha   90.00
_cell.angle_beta   90.00
_cell.angle_gamma   90.00
#
_symmetry.space_group_name_H-M   'P 1'
#
loop_
_entity.id
_entity.type
_entity.pdbx_description
1 polymer ?
#
loop_
_entity_poly.entity_id
_entity_poly.type
_entity_poly.pdbx_seq_one_letter_code
_entity_poly.pdbx_strand_id
1 'polypeptide(L)'
;MEELDNIANTTSFNGKQLLSGNFINQEFQIGSSLNQIVIATIGASITSKMGLTRFETGGRISSSTEVQVTFKNSNCKDVFQFQKV
;
A
#
# COMPACT_ATOMS: atom_id res chain seq x y z
N MET A 1 -12.11 7.10 13.69
CA MET A 1 -11.73 6.10 12.66
C MET A 1 -12.91 5.22 12.29
N GLU A 2 -13.80 4.93 13.23
CA GLU A 2 -15.04 4.17 13.00
C GLU A 2 -15.87 4.62 11.78
N GLU A 3 -16.08 5.94 11.59
CA GLU A 3 -16.80 6.43 10.40
C GLU A 3 -16.13 6.11 9.05
N LEU A 4 -14.79 6.08 9.01
CA LEU A 4 -14.08 5.69 7.79
C LEU A 4 -14.24 4.19 7.51
N ASP A 5 -14.20 3.36 8.57
CA ASP A 5 -14.48 1.94 8.44
C ASP A 5 -15.94 1.67 8.08
N ASN A 6 -16.88 2.47 8.61
CA ASN A 6 -18.29 2.39 8.24
C ASN A 6 -18.48 2.67 6.75
N ILE A 7 -17.88 3.73 6.20
CA ILE A 7 -17.93 4.02 4.76
C ILE A 7 -17.30 2.88 3.96
N ALA A 8 -16.12 2.39 4.37
CA ALA A 8 -15.42 1.32 3.67
C ALA A 8 -16.24 0.01 3.61
N ASN A 9 -16.99 -0.29 4.68
CA ASN A 9 -17.79 -1.52 4.79
C ASN A 9 -19.21 -1.41 4.24
N THR A 10 -19.78 -0.20 4.16
CA THR A 10 -21.17 0.01 3.71
C THR A 10 -21.29 0.45 2.25
N THR A 11 -20.22 1.01 1.66
CA THR A 11 -20.22 1.40 0.25
C THR A 11 -20.31 0.17 -0.64
N SER A 12 -21.46 0.00 -1.29
CA SER A 12 -21.76 -1.16 -2.13
C SER A 12 -22.55 -0.77 -3.37
N PHE A 13 -22.40 -1.56 -4.43
CA PHE A 13 -23.22 -1.48 -5.63
C PHE A 13 -23.80 -2.85 -5.94
N ASN A 14 -25.13 -2.94 -6.00
CA ASN A 14 -25.86 -4.18 -6.26
C ASN A 14 -25.39 -5.37 -5.37
N GLY A 15 -25.22 -5.11 -4.07
CA GLY A 15 -24.78 -6.11 -3.09
C GLY A 15 -23.27 -6.42 -3.09
N LYS A 16 -22.49 -5.85 -4.02
CA LYS A 16 -21.03 -5.99 -4.03
C LYS A 16 -20.39 -4.83 -3.28
N GLN A 17 -19.63 -5.13 -2.23
CA GLN A 17 -18.83 -4.13 -1.53
C GLN A 17 -17.69 -3.63 -2.41
N LEU A 18 -17.50 -2.31 -2.44
CA LEU A 18 -16.52 -1.67 -3.32
C LEU A 18 -15.20 -1.37 -2.61
N LEU A 19 -15.27 -0.91 -1.35
CA LEU A 19 -14.13 -0.32 -0.64
C LEU A 19 -13.52 -1.23 0.45
N SER A 20 -14.13 -2.38 0.72
CA SER A 20 -13.66 -3.33 1.75
C SER A 20 -12.39 -4.09 1.34
N GLY A 21 -11.97 -3.97 0.08
CA GLY A 21 -10.85 -4.71 -0.51
C GLY A 21 -11.23 -6.05 -1.12
N ASN A 22 -12.52 -6.38 -1.16
CA ASN A 22 -13.03 -7.60 -1.82
C ASN A 22 -13.29 -7.41 -3.33
N PHE A 23 -13.24 -6.16 -3.82
CA PHE A 23 -13.48 -5.84 -5.22
C PHE A 23 -12.18 -5.97 -6.03
N ILE A 24 -11.74 -7.20 -6.28
CA ILE A 24 -10.46 -7.50 -6.93
C ILE A 24 -10.70 -8.24 -8.24
N ASN A 25 -10.06 -7.80 -9.33
CA ASN A 25 -10.11 -8.41 -10.66
C ASN A 25 -11.56 -8.57 -11.17
N GLN A 26 -12.40 -7.58 -10.94
CA GLN A 26 -13.77 -7.59 -11.42
C GLN A 26 -13.79 -7.30 -12.92
N GLU A 27 -14.33 -8.24 -13.69
CA GLU A 27 -14.41 -8.13 -15.14
C GLU A 27 -15.73 -7.50 -15.58
N PHE A 28 -15.64 -6.59 -16.54
CA PHE A 28 -16.78 -5.90 -17.15
C PHE A 28 -16.70 -6.09 -18.65
N GLN A 29 -17.61 -6.90 -19.21
CA GLN A 29 -17.76 -7.02 -20.66
C GLN A 29 -18.33 -5.72 -21.21
N ILE A 30 -17.57 -5.03 -22.06
CA ILE A 30 -17.91 -3.71 -22.60
C ILE A 30 -18.24 -3.73 -24.10
N GLY A 31 -18.12 -4.89 -24.75
CA GLY A 31 -18.36 -5.01 -26.19
C GLY A 31 -19.16 -6.25 -26.56
N SER A 32 -19.47 -6.39 -27.85
CA SER A 32 -20.26 -7.50 -28.38
C SER A 32 -19.44 -8.76 -28.68
N SER A 33 -18.12 -8.61 -28.83
CA SER A 33 -17.22 -9.74 -29.13
C SER A 33 -16.61 -10.32 -27.86
N LEU A 34 -16.22 -11.61 -27.92
CA LEU A 34 -15.55 -12.29 -26.79
C LEU A 34 -14.28 -11.55 -26.36
N ASN A 35 -14.03 -11.54 -25.05
CA ASN A 35 -12.85 -10.96 -24.39
C ASN A 35 -12.70 -9.43 -24.54
N GLN A 36 -13.75 -8.71 -24.92
CA GLN A 36 -13.80 -7.25 -24.83
C GLN A 36 -14.18 -6.83 -23.41
N ILE A 37 -13.22 -7.00 -22.50
CA ILE A 37 -13.40 -6.80 -21.05
C ILE A 37 -12.54 -5.66 -20.51
N VAL A 38 -13.05 -4.97 -19.49
CA VAL A 38 -12.28 -4.11 -18.60
C VAL A 38 -12.17 -4.80 -17.25
N ILE A 39 -10.96 -4.90 -16.72
CA ILE A 39 -10.72 -5.43 -15.38
C ILE A 39 -10.53 -4.27 -14.43
N ALA A 40 -11.36 -4.20 -13.39
CA ALA A 40 -11.26 -3.20 -12.34
C ALA A 40 -10.93 -3.85 -10.99
N THR A 41 -10.00 -3.25 -10.28
CA THR A 41 -9.63 -3.62 -8.91
C THR A 41 -9.68 -2.36 -8.06
N ILE A 42 -10.35 -2.45 -6.92
CA ILE A 42 -10.39 -1.38 -5.92
C ILE A 42 -9.69 -1.90 -4.65
N GLY A 43 -8.64 -1.20 -4.25
CA GLY A 43 -7.89 -1.51 -3.03
C GLY A 43 -8.72 -1.30 -1.77
N ALA A 44 -8.35 -1.99 -0.69
CA ALA A 44 -9.01 -1.80 0.60
C ALA A 44 -8.78 -0.38 1.14
N SER A 45 -9.87 0.31 1.48
CA SER A 45 -9.84 1.65 2.09
C SER A 45 -10.23 1.63 3.57
N ILE A 46 -10.05 0.49 4.23
CA ILE A 46 -10.26 0.31 5.67
C ILE A 46 -9.11 0.92 6.47
N THR A 47 -9.40 1.48 7.64
CA THR A 47 -8.43 2.23 8.44
C THR A 47 -7.25 1.37 8.91
N SER A 48 -7.48 0.07 9.15
CA SER A 48 -6.44 -0.89 9.56
C SER A 48 -5.38 -1.17 8.48
N LYS A 49 -5.65 -0.84 7.22
CA LYS A 49 -4.71 -0.97 6.10
C LYS A 49 -4.15 0.37 5.62
N MET A 50 -4.63 1.48 6.19
CA MET A 50 -4.20 2.82 5.86
C MET A 50 -3.23 3.37 6.92
N GLY A 51 -2.36 4.31 6.50
CA GLY A 51 -1.48 5.02 7.43
C GLY A 51 -0.35 4.17 8.03
N LEU A 52 0.10 3.12 7.31
CA LEU A 52 1.22 2.29 7.73
C LEU A 52 2.51 3.13 7.75
N THR A 53 3.05 3.33 8.96
CA THR A 53 4.33 3.99 9.19
C THR A 53 5.33 2.98 9.72
N ARG A 54 6.58 3.09 9.27
CA ARG A 54 7.68 2.23 9.73
C ARG A 54 8.60 3.05 10.62
N PHE A 55 8.77 2.61 11.86
CA PHE A 55 9.69 3.19 12.82
C PHE A 55 10.85 2.24 13.05
N GLU A 56 12.06 2.78 13.05
CA GLU A 56 13.28 2.04 13.36
C GLU A 56 14.08 2.81 14.41
N THR A 57 14.69 2.07 15.33
CA THR A 57 15.57 2.65 16.37
C THR A 57 16.79 1.76 16.49
N GLY A 58 17.97 2.37 16.32
CA GLY A 58 19.24 1.69 16.48
C GLY A 58 19.60 1.45 17.95
N GLY A 59 20.63 0.64 18.19
CA GLY A 59 21.18 0.44 19.53
C GLY A 59 21.90 1.67 20.07
N ARG A 60 22.18 1.68 21.38
CA ARG A 60 23.00 2.71 22.02
C ARG A 60 24.45 2.62 21.51
N ILE A 61 24.96 3.71 20.96
CA ILE A 61 26.37 3.81 20.54
C ILE A 61 27.24 3.84 21.79
N SER A 62 28.14 2.86 21.96
CA SER A 62 28.99 2.70 23.15
C SER A 62 30.49 2.97 22.87
N SER A 63 30.83 3.25 21.62
CA SER A 63 32.20 3.52 21.16
C SER A 63 32.18 4.44 19.94
N SER A 64 33.19 5.28 19.77
CA SER A 64 33.36 6.14 18.60
C SER A 64 33.89 5.33 17.40
N THR A 65 33.33 5.55 16.22
CA THR A 65 33.78 4.98 14.94
C THR A 65 33.32 5.88 13.79
N GLU A 66 33.97 5.79 12.63
CA GLU A 66 33.47 6.38 11.39
C GLU A 66 32.13 5.72 11.03
N VAL A 67 31.11 6.52 10.68
CA VAL A 67 29.77 6.05 10.32
C VAL A 67 29.37 6.55 8.94
N GLN A 68 28.70 5.69 8.16
CA GLN A 68 28.05 6.06 6.90
C GLN A 68 26.63 5.53 6.86
N VAL A 69 25.65 6.41 6.74
CA VAL A 69 24.24 6.02 6.56
C VAL A 69 23.98 5.74 5.07
N THR A 70 23.31 4.62 4.79
CA THR A 70 22.89 4.26 3.44
C THR A 70 21.41 3.89 3.45
N PHE A 71 20.60 4.63 2.72
CA PHE A 71 19.22 4.24 2.42
C PHE A 71 19.20 3.45 1.11
N LYS A 72 18.74 2.20 1.18
CA LYS A 72 18.49 1.35 0.01
C LYS A 72 17.01 1.37 -0.33
N ASN A 73 16.69 1.59 -1.58
CA ASN A 73 15.32 1.45 -2.08
C ASN A 73 14.91 -0.04 -2.03
N SER A 74 13.61 -0.32 -1.96
CA SER A 74 13.03 -1.67 -1.94
C SER A 74 13.32 -2.47 -3.22
N ASN A 75 13.70 -1.80 -4.30
CA ASN A 75 14.21 -2.44 -5.53
C ASN A 75 15.68 -2.86 -5.45
N CYS A 76 16.36 -2.60 -4.32
CA CYS A 76 17.78 -2.89 -4.02
C CYS A 76 18.81 -2.33 -5.03
N LYS A 77 18.40 -1.47 -5.96
CA LYS A 77 19.26 -0.89 -7.00
C LYS A 77 19.53 0.59 -6.75
N ASP A 78 18.53 1.33 -6.29
CA ASP A 78 18.71 2.74 -5.97
C ASP A 78 19.21 2.89 -4.55
N VAL A 79 20.29 3.65 -4.39
CA VAL A 79 20.98 3.83 -3.12
C VAL A 79 21.27 5.31 -2.90
N PHE A 80 20.88 5.83 -1.74
CA PHE A 80 21.32 7.14 -1.26
C PHE A 80 22.33 6.94 -0.13
N GLN A 81 23.55 7.42 -0.34
CA GLN A 81 24.65 7.30 0.62
C GLN A 81 25.07 8.68 1.11
N PHE A 82 25.14 8.84 2.43
CA PHE A 82 25.71 10.04 3.03
C PHE A 82 27.25 9.98 2.99
N GLN A 83 27.89 11.14 3.16
CA GLN A 83 29.33 11.17 3.40
C GLN A 83 29.64 10.59 4.79
N LYS A 84 30.83 10.00 4.90
CA LYS A 84 31.35 9.46 6.15
C LYS A 84 31.62 10.60 7.14
N VAL A 85 31.31 10.35 8.41
CA VAL A 85 31.59 11.26 9.54
C VAL A 85 32.21 10.50 10.69
#